data_AF-A0A2P5D6X8-F1
#
_entry.id   AF-A0A2P5D6X8-F1
#
_cell.length_a   1.000
_cell.length_b   1.000
_cell.length_c   1.000
_cell.angle_alpha   90.00
_cell.angle_beta   90.00
_cell.angle_gamma   90.00
#
_symmetry.space_group_name_H-M   'P 1'
#
loop_
_entity.id
_entity.type
_entity.pdbx_description
1 polymer ?
#
loop_
_entity_poly.entity_id
_entity_poly.type
_entity_poly.pdbx_seq_one_letter_code
_entity_poly.pdbx_strand_id
1 'polypeptide(L)'
;MEKFLCDRLREPTQRISERFRALFHLRNLKGPGPRNALILATRDSSNLLAHEAAFALGQMQDADAVPALIAVLNDLSLHPIVRHEAAEALGAIGLESNIPLLKNSLVLDPAQEVRETCELALQ
;
A
#
# COMPACT_ATOMS: atom_id res chain seq x y z
N MET A 1 -1.37 -21.00 10.14
CA MET A 1 -1.81 -19.69 10.66
C MET A 1 -1.80 -18.63 9.56
N GLU A 2 -0.65 -18.41 8.91
CA GLU A 2 -0.50 -17.43 7.81
C GLU A 2 -1.57 -17.54 6.72
N LYS A 3 -1.73 -18.72 6.09
CA LYS A 3 -2.72 -18.95 5.03
C LYS A 3 -4.13 -18.51 5.43
N PHE A 4 -4.55 -18.83 6.66
CA PHE A 4 -5.86 -18.43 7.18
C PHE A 4 -6.02 -16.91 7.27
N LEU A 5 -4.99 -16.19 7.68
CA LEU A 5 -5.02 -14.72 7.74
C LEU A 5 -5.09 -14.10 6.33
N CYS A 6 -4.31 -14.65 5.38
CA CYS A 6 -4.36 -14.21 3.99
C CYS A 6 -5.76 -14.41 3.38
N ASP A 7 -6.34 -15.59 3.58
CA ASP A 7 -7.70 -15.91 3.10
C ASP A 7 -8.74 -14.99 3.76
N ARG A 8 -8.60 -14.75 5.07
CA ARG A 8 -9.49 -13.88 5.85
C ARG A 8 -9.47 -12.43 5.38
N LEU A 9 -8.30 -11.87 5.06
CA LEU A 9 -8.18 -10.51 4.54
C LEU A 9 -8.90 -10.36 3.18
N ARG A 10 -8.80 -11.39 2.33
CA ARG A 10 -9.28 -11.37 0.96
C ARG A 10 -10.76 -11.68 0.79
N GLU A 11 -11.43 -12.20 1.82
CA GLU A 11 -12.84 -12.59 1.75
C GLU A 11 -13.76 -11.35 1.90
N PRO A 12 -14.43 -10.88 0.83
CA PRO A 12 -15.25 -9.67 0.88
C PRO A 12 -16.51 -9.84 1.73
N THR A 13 -17.00 -11.07 1.90
CA THR A 13 -18.19 -11.34 2.74
C THR A 13 -17.87 -11.27 4.24
N GLN A 14 -16.59 -11.25 4.60
CA GLN A 14 -16.17 -11.13 5.98
C GLN A 14 -16.39 -9.72 6.51
N ARG A 15 -16.77 -9.61 7.79
CA ARG A 15 -16.84 -8.33 8.51
C ARG A 15 -15.53 -7.56 8.37
N ILE A 16 -15.63 -6.28 8.04
CA ILE A 16 -14.48 -5.40 7.82
C ILE A 16 -13.51 -5.39 9.01
N SER A 17 -14.00 -5.45 10.24
CA SER A 17 -13.18 -5.51 11.45
C SER A 17 -12.29 -6.76 11.52
N GLU A 18 -12.78 -7.91 11.05
CA GLU A 18 -11.98 -9.15 11.00
C GLU A 18 -10.92 -9.10 9.90
N ARG A 19 -11.22 -8.39 8.80
CA ARG A 19 -10.27 -8.16 7.70
C ARG A 19 -9.14 -7.23 8.17
N PHE A 20 -9.45 -6.14 8.88
CA PHE A 20 -8.45 -5.29 9.54
C PHE A 20 -7.61 -6.05 10.55
N ARG A 21 -8.22 -6.90 11.40
CA ARG A 21 -7.47 -7.77 12.30
C ARG A 21 -6.47 -8.63 11.54
N ALA A 22 -6.89 -9.28 10.47
CA ALA A 22 -6.00 -10.07 9.63
C ALA A 22 -4.85 -9.22 9.03
N LEU A 23 -5.18 -8.06 8.46
CA LEU A 23 -4.22 -7.09 7.90
C LEU A 23 -3.12 -6.75 8.90
N PHE A 24 -3.47 -6.33 10.11
CA PHE A 24 -2.50 -5.94 11.14
C PHE A 24 -1.60 -7.09 11.60
N HIS A 25 -2.11 -8.33 11.58
CA HIS A 25 -1.28 -9.50 11.86
C HIS A 25 -0.32 -9.78 10.71
N LEU A 26 -0.82 -9.75 9.46
CA LEU A 26 -0.03 -10.01 8.25
C LEU A 26 1.12 -9.02 8.09
N ARG A 27 0.92 -7.74 8.43
CA ARG A 27 1.98 -6.72 8.44
C ARG A 27 3.23 -7.16 9.22
N ASN A 28 3.05 -7.84 10.35
CA ASN A 28 4.17 -8.24 11.20
C ASN A 28 4.80 -9.56 10.75
N LEU A 29 4.25 -10.21 9.72
CA LEU A 29 4.78 -11.42 9.13
C LEU A 29 5.66 -11.08 7.93
N LYS A 30 6.72 -11.87 7.74
CA LYS A 30 7.62 -11.75 6.59
C LYS A 30 7.25 -12.75 5.50
N GLY A 31 7.63 -12.43 4.27
CA GLY A 31 7.60 -13.36 3.14
C GLY A 31 6.47 -13.12 2.14
N PRO A 32 6.43 -13.94 1.08
CA PRO A 32 5.60 -13.68 -0.08
C PRO A 32 4.10 -13.83 0.19
N GLY A 33 3.68 -14.71 1.10
CA GLY A 33 2.27 -14.92 1.43
C GLY A 33 1.58 -13.67 1.97
N PRO A 34 2.04 -13.11 3.11
CA PRO A 34 1.49 -11.89 3.69
C PRO A 34 1.59 -10.69 2.75
N ARG A 35 2.76 -10.51 2.12
CA ARG A 35 2.99 -9.44 1.14
C ARG A 35 1.97 -9.49 0.00
N ASN A 36 1.78 -10.66 -0.63
CA ASN A 36 0.86 -10.80 -1.75
C ASN A 36 -0.60 -10.58 -1.31
N ALA A 37 -0.97 -10.98 -0.09
CA ALA A 37 -2.31 -10.73 0.44
C ALA A 37 -2.55 -9.23 0.65
N LEU A 38 -1.58 -8.50 1.17
CA LEU A 38 -1.65 -7.05 1.35
C LEU A 38 -1.65 -6.31 0.00
N ILE A 39 -0.82 -6.74 -0.97
CA ILE A 39 -0.83 -6.20 -2.35
C ILE A 39 -2.21 -6.33 -2.99
N LEU A 40 -2.92 -7.44 -2.79
CA LEU A 40 -4.28 -7.58 -3.30
C LEU A 40 -5.26 -6.66 -2.57
N ALA A 41 -5.06 -6.44 -1.28
CA ALA A 41 -5.92 -5.60 -0.45
C ALA A 41 -5.78 -4.09 -0.75
N THR A 42 -4.69 -3.62 -1.37
CA THR A 42 -4.57 -2.22 -1.84
C THR A 42 -5.57 -1.83 -2.93
N ARG A 43 -6.33 -2.81 -3.45
CA ARG A 43 -7.40 -2.62 -4.43
C ARG A 43 -8.77 -3.01 -3.88
N ASP A 44 -8.91 -3.04 -2.56
CA ASP A 44 -10.21 -3.32 -1.93
C ASP A 44 -11.24 -2.22 -2.24
N SER A 45 -12.51 -2.61 -2.31
CA SER A 45 -13.64 -1.66 -2.44
C SER A 45 -13.71 -0.63 -1.30
N SER A 46 -13.18 -0.96 -0.12
CA SER A 46 -13.01 -0.02 0.97
C SER A 46 -11.70 0.73 0.80
N ASN A 47 -11.79 2.01 0.43
CA ASN A 47 -10.62 2.89 0.34
C ASN A 47 -9.80 2.93 1.64
N LEU A 48 -10.46 2.77 2.81
CA LEU A 48 -9.78 2.73 4.10
C LEU A 48 -8.96 1.43 4.28
N LEU A 49 -9.51 0.27 3.88
CA LEU A 49 -8.76 -0.99 3.93
C LEU A 49 -7.61 -0.99 2.91
N ALA A 50 -7.86 -0.43 1.72
CA ALA A 50 -6.87 -0.30 0.66
C ALA A 50 -5.69 0.60 1.07
N HIS A 51 -5.99 1.76 1.68
CA HIS A 51 -5.01 2.63 2.33
C HIS A 51 -4.21 1.84 3.37
N GLU A 52 -4.87 1.21 4.35
CA GLU A 52 -4.17 0.50 5.43
C GLU A 52 -3.29 -0.65 4.91
N ALA A 53 -3.67 -1.28 3.79
CA ALA A 53 -2.87 -2.30 3.16
C ALA A 53 -1.58 -1.73 2.54
N ALA A 54 -1.65 -0.55 1.91
CA ALA A 54 -0.48 0.16 1.40
C ALA A 54 0.44 0.59 2.54
N PHE A 55 -0.12 1.13 3.62
CA PHE A 55 0.62 1.49 4.83
C PHE A 55 1.35 0.28 5.41
N ALA A 56 0.66 -0.85 5.55
CA ALA A 56 1.24 -2.09 6.04
C ALA A 56 2.41 -2.59 5.18
N LEU A 57 2.34 -2.45 3.85
CA LEU A 57 3.46 -2.78 2.95
C LEU A 57 4.67 -1.87 3.18
N GLY A 58 4.44 -0.58 3.42
CA GLY A 58 5.50 0.36 3.83
C GLY A 58 6.15 -0.04 5.15
N GLN A 59 5.35 -0.39 6.16
CA GLN A 59 5.83 -0.84 7.46
C GLN A 59 6.58 -2.18 7.41
N MET A 60 6.25 -3.05 6.44
CA MET A 60 6.99 -4.30 6.21
C MET A 60 8.42 -4.08 5.71
N GLN A 61 8.70 -2.92 5.08
CA GLN A 61 10.01 -2.59 4.50
C GLN A 61 10.48 -3.64 3.47
N ASP A 62 9.53 -4.28 2.78
CA ASP A 62 9.80 -5.37 1.84
C ASP A 62 9.88 -4.81 0.42
N ALA A 63 11.10 -4.76 -0.12
CA ALA A 63 11.38 -4.25 -1.46
C ALA A 63 10.61 -4.98 -2.57
N ASP A 64 10.22 -6.25 -2.36
CA ASP A 64 9.41 -6.99 -3.34
C ASP A 64 8.01 -6.39 -3.53
N ALA A 65 7.53 -5.54 -2.61
CA ALA A 65 6.26 -4.85 -2.72
C ALA A 65 6.31 -3.61 -3.60
N VAL A 66 7.50 -3.08 -3.91
CA VAL A 66 7.69 -1.83 -4.65
C VAL A 66 6.93 -1.83 -5.98
N PRO A 67 7.06 -2.83 -6.88
CA PRO A 67 6.34 -2.81 -8.16
C PRO A 67 4.82 -2.65 -8.01
N ALA A 68 4.24 -3.24 -6.96
CA ALA A 68 2.81 -3.12 -6.69
C ALA A 68 2.44 -1.72 -6.16
N LEU A 69 3.24 -1.15 -5.25
CA LEU A 69 3.03 0.21 -4.73
C LEU A 69 3.15 1.26 -5.85
N ILE A 70 4.11 1.09 -6.78
CA ILE A 70 4.22 1.94 -7.98
C ILE A 70 2.95 1.87 -8.83
N ALA A 71 2.38 0.67 -8.99
CA ALA A 71 1.14 0.49 -9.74
C ALA A 71 -0.06 1.15 -9.05
N VAL A 72 -0.09 1.19 -7.71
CA VAL A 72 -1.14 1.88 -6.93
C VAL A 72 -1.00 3.40 -7.06
N LEU A 73 0.20 3.94 -6.88
CA LEU A 73 0.47 5.39 -6.99
C LEU A 73 0.08 5.96 -8.36
N ASN A 74 0.31 5.20 -9.44
CA ASN A 74 0.01 5.65 -10.81
C ASN A 74 -1.45 5.39 -11.26
N ASP A 75 -2.27 4.70 -10.46
CA ASP A 75 -3.63 4.35 -10.87
C ASP A 75 -4.62 5.44 -10.48
N LEU A 76 -4.85 6.38 -11.40
CA LEU A 76 -5.75 7.52 -11.20
C LEU A 76 -7.22 7.12 -11.01
N SER A 77 -7.59 5.85 -11.22
CA SER A 77 -8.93 5.35 -10.88
C SER A 77 -9.11 5.09 -9.38
N LEU A 78 -8.00 4.93 -8.64
CA LEU A 78 -8.02 4.76 -7.19
C LEU A 78 -8.24 6.09 -6.48
N HIS A 79 -8.91 6.02 -5.33
CA HIS A 79 -9.10 7.17 -4.47
C HIS A 79 -7.74 7.74 -4.05
N PRO A 80 -7.55 9.08 -4.06
CA PRO A 80 -6.30 9.72 -3.68
C PRO A 80 -5.71 9.25 -2.34
N ILE A 81 -6.60 8.94 -1.36
CA ILE A 81 -6.20 8.37 -0.06
C ILE A 81 -5.30 7.11 -0.19
N VAL A 82 -5.58 6.24 -1.16
CA VAL A 82 -4.80 5.02 -1.37
C VAL A 82 -3.48 5.34 -2.08
N ARG A 83 -3.49 6.32 -3.00
CA ARG A 83 -2.30 6.71 -3.75
C ARG A 83 -1.29 7.45 -2.88
N HIS A 84 -1.73 8.35 -1.99
CA HIS A 84 -0.79 9.02 -1.08
C HIS A 84 -0.11 7.98 -0.20
N GLU A 85 -0.86 6.99 0.28
CA GLU A 85 -0.33 5.95 1.16
C GLU A 85 0.67 5.05 0.42
N ALA A 86 0.46 4.81 -0.87
CA ALA A 86 1.46 4.16 -1.71
C ALA A 86 2.73 4.99 -1.88
N ALA A 87 2.63 6.32 -2.03
CA ALA A 87 3.79 7.21 -2.07
C ALA A 87 4.54 7.21 -0.74
N GLU A 88 3.83 7.25 0.40
CA GLU A 88 4.42 7.16 1.73
C GLU A 88 5.16 5.83 1.92
N ALA A 89 4.52 4.72 1.56
CA ALA A 89 5.13 3.40 1.62
C ALA A 89 6.39 3.29 0.75
N LEU A 90 6.39 3.86 -0.46
CA LEU A 90 7.57 3.91 -1.34
C LEU A 90 8.71 4.73 -0.74
N GLY A 91 8.40 5.87 -0.10
CA GLY A 91 9.36 6.68 0.65
C GLY A 91 9.93 5.94 1.85
N ALA A 92 9.06 5.30 2.63
CA ALA A 92 9.44 4.50 3.79
C ALA A 92 10.37 3.35 3.42
N ILE A 93 10.13 2.64 2.31
CA ILE A 93 11.01 1.56 1.83
C ILE A 93 12.38 2.10 1.40
N GLY A 94 12.45 3.34 0.90
CA GLY A 94 13.71 4.08 0.76
C GLY A 94 14.66 3.60 -0.34
N LEU A 95 14.18 2.91 -1.37
CA LEU A 95 15.03 2.57 -2.53
C LEU A 95 15.26 3.80 -3.41
N GLU A 96 16.52 4.07 -3.77
CA GLU A 96 16.87 5.15 -4.70
C GLU A 96 16.13 5.05 -6.05
N SER A 97 15.80 3.83 -6.48
CA SER A 97 14.99 3.57 -7.68
C SER A 97 13.59 4.17 -7.62
N ASN A 98 13.08 4.51 -6.44
CA ASN A 98 11.76 5.12 -6.25
C ASN A 98 11.79 6.64 -6.53
N ILE A 99 12.96 7.28 -6.44
CA ILE A 99 13.11 8.75 -6.53
C ILE A 99 12.54 9.32 -7.85
N PRO A 100 12.87 8.79 -9.04
CA PRO A 100 12.33 9.35 -10.29
C PRO A 100 10.81 9.28 -10.36
N LEU A 101 10.22 8.21 -9.83
CA LEU A 101 8.78 8.03 -9.79
C LEU A 101 8.09 9.01 -8.83
N LEU A 102 8.63 9.16 -7.62
CA LEU A 102 8.10 10.10 -6.63
C LEU A 102 8.18 11.54 -7.14
N LYS A 103 9.28 11.91 -7.82
CA LYS A 103 9.40 13.22 -8.49
C LYS A 103 8.37 13.42 -9.61
N ASN A 104 8.09 12.39 -10.41
CA ASN A 104 7.06 12.46 -11.43
C ASN A 104 5.67 12.66 -10.81
N SER A 105 5.35 11.89 -9.77
CA SER A 105 4.05 11.96 -9.09
C SER A 105 3.87 13.30 -8.35
N LEU A 106 4.94 13.84 -7.76
CA LEU A 106 4.97 15.19 -7.19
C LEU A 106 4.54 16.29 -8.18
N VAL A 107 4.82 16.12 -9.46
CA VAL A 107 4.50 17.13 -10.49
C VAL A 107 3.17 16.84 -11.19
N LEU A 108 2.88 15.56 -11.47
CA LEU A 108 1.82 15.15 -12.37
C LEU A 108 0.53 14.69 -11.67
N ASP A 109 0.61 14.27 -10.41
CA ASP A 109 -0.55 13.75 -9.71
C ASP A 109 -1.58 14.89 -9.47
N PRO A 110 -2.86 14.70 -9.83
CA PRO A 110 -3.88 15.75 -9.70
C PRO A 110 -4.25 16.06 -8.24
N ALA A 111 -4.08 15.10 -7.33
CA ALA A 111 -4.44 15.24 -5.93
C ALA A 111 -3.31 15.91 -5.14
N GLN A 112 -3.65 16.90 -4.32
CA GLN A 112 -2.67 17.68 -3.56
C GLN A 112 -1.98 16.82 -2.50
N GLU A 113 -2.75 15.99 -1.81
CA GLU A 113 -2.27 15.08 -0.78
C GLU A 113 -1.22 14.10 -1.31
N VAL A 114 -1.36 13.62 -2.54
CA VAL A 114 -0.36 12.72 -3.14
C VAL A 114 0.93 13.46 -3.46
N ARG A 115 0.82 14.70 -3.99
CA ARG A 115 1.99 15.53 -4.27
C ARG A 115 2.75 15.88 -2.99
N GLU A 116 2.05 16.32 -1.95
CA GLU A 116 2.65 16.64 -0.64
C GLU A 116 3.34 15.42 -0.02
N THR A 117 2.72 14.24 -0.07
CA THR A 117 3.37 13.02 0.41
C THR A 117 4.59 12.64 -0.43
N CYS A 118 4.56 12.83 -1.74
CA CYS A 118 5.75 12.61 -2.58
C CYS A 118 6.89 13.57 -2.23
N GLU A 119 6.58 14.83 -1.91
CA GLU A 119 7.58 15.80 -1.45
C GLU A 119 8.23 15.36 -0.13
N LEU A 120 7.44 14.91 0.84
CA LEU A 120 7.94 14.39 2.12
C LEU A 120 8.77 13.12 1.94
N ALA A 121 8.32 12.20 1.07
CA ALA A 121 9.00 10.94 0.78
C ALA A 121 10.37 11.11 0.07
N LEU A 122 10.65 12.32 -0.45
CA LEU A 122 11.91 12.66 -1.13
C LEU A 122 12.93 13.36 -0.21
N GLN A 123 12.58 13.63 1.05
CA GLN A 123 13.48 14.21 2.06
C GLN A 123 14.30 13.13 2.78
#